data_AF-A0AAJ0HJX8-F1
#
_entry.id   AF-A0AAJ0HJX8-F1
#
_cell.length_a   1.000
_cell.length_b   1.000
_cell.length_c   1.000
_cell.angle_alpha   90.00
_cell.angle_beta   90.00
_cell.angle_gamma   90.00
#
_symmetry.space_group_name_H-M   'P 1'
#
loop_
_entity.id
_entity.type
_entity.pdbx_description
1 polymer ?
#
loop_
_entity_poly.entity_id
_entity_poly.type
_entity_poly.pdbx_seq_one_letter_code
_entity_poly.pdbx_strand_id
1 'polypeptide(L)'
;LHLGVYGRCWVGLFCCFVRNFVREWFRGVYLVLCIVLLLMGTWMIYFDNHPHGHFGTIKQQIWSALHFPIHLAIVGLVEGAQQVALARYMAEDMFKLEKLFVQYCFKDHFDGAELTEKLATSINYLGLGKKVQSLIFLDEIQREIYLVGNATGICGPDVTGSAAVDLPDELLTLFMETVAALYSALGLSIPIDEDVIDVMFESWKLVYRYFWAAFLMLISIEVRWLTAKIES
;
A
#
# COMPACT_ATOMS: atom_id res chain seq x y z
N LEU A 1 34.77 -19.98 29.78
CA LEU A 1 34.00 -18.71 29.84
C LEU A 1 33.71 -18.17 28.42
N HIS A 2 33.15 -18.97 27.52
CA HIS A 2 32.94 -18.60 26.10
C HIS A 2 31.46 -18.40 25.69
N LEU A 3 30.54 -18.26 26.67
CA LEU A 3 29.08 -18.15 26.42
C LEU A 3 28.54 -16.70 26.41
N GLY A 4 29.38 -15.68 26.66
CA GLY A 4 28.93 -14.30 26.89
C GLY A 4 28.87 -13.36 25.68
N VAL A 5 29.29 -13.81 24.50
CA VAL A 5 29.35 -12.95 23.28
C VAL A 5 28.14 -13.18 22.38
N TYR A 6 27.66 -14.42 22.24
CA TYR A 6 26.49 -14.73 21.43
C TYR A 6 25.19 -14.14 22.02
N GLY A 7 24.99 -14.17 23.34
CA GLY A 7 23.74 -13.69 23.97
C GLY A 7 23.44 -12.20 23.78
N ARG A 8 24.46 -11.34 23.61
CA ARG A 8 24.26 -9.89 23.40
C ARG A 8 23.80 -9.55 21.98
N CYS A 9 24.17 -10.34 20.99
CA CYS A 9 23.73 -10.15 19.61
C CYS A 9 22.24 -10.51 19.45
N TRP A 10 21.78 -11.57 20.12
CA TRP A 10 20.37 -11.99 20.10
C TRP A 10 19.44 -11.01 20.81
N VAL A 11 19.82 -10.44 21.95
CA VAL A 11 19.02 -9.41 22.64
C VAL A 11 18.94 -8.12 21.81
N GLY A 12 20.02 -7.72 21.15
CA GLY A 12 20.04 -6.57 20.24
C GLY A 12 19.16 -6.79 19.01
N LEU A 13 19.24 -7.96 18.38
CA LEU A 13 18.42 -8.33 17.22
C LEU A 13 16.94 -8.42 17.59
N PHE A 14 16.62 -9.04 18.72
CA PHE A 14 15.25 -9.15 19.23
C PHE A 14 14.68 -7.78 19.63
N CYS A 15 15.45 -6.92 20.29
CA CYS A 15 14.98 -5.58 20.66
C CYS A 15 14.82 -4.68 19.42
N CYS A 16 15.67 -4.83 18.40
CA CYS A 16 15.51 -4.14 17.12
C CYS A 16 14.30 -4.66 16.34
N PHE A 17 14.09 -5.98 16.34
CA PHE A 17 12.92 -6.63 15.75
C PHE A 17 11.63 -6.18 16.44
N VAL A 18 11.54 -6.25 17.76
CA VAL A 18 10.36 -5.80 18.54
C VAL A 18 10.12 -4.30 18.33
N ARG A 19 11.16 -3.47 18.33
CA ARG A 19 11.03 -2.01 18.11
C ARG A 19 10.58 -1.67 16.70
N ASN A 20 11.06 -2.37 15.67
CA ASN A 20 10.62 -2.16 14.30
C ASN A 20 9.23 -2.75 14.06
N PHE A 21 8.95 -3.94 14.61
CA PHE A 21 7.65 -4.59 14.59
C PHE A 21 6.58 -3.70 15.23
N VAL A 22 6.82 -3.20 16.44
CA VAL A 22 5.91 -2.30 17.17
C VAL A 22 5.70 -0.99 16.41
N ARG A 23 6.74 -0.43 15.78
CA ARG A 23 6.63 0.81 14.98
C ARG A 23 5.86 0.63 13.68
N GLU A 24 6.01 -0.51 13.00
CA GLU A 24 5.22 -0.85 11.81
C GLU A 24 3.76 -1.18 12.21
N TRP A 25 3.56 -1.91 13.31
CA TRP A 25 2.24 -2.21 13.87
C TRP A 25 1.44 -0.97 14.24
N PHE A 26 2.04 -0.04 15.00
CA PHE A 26 1.34 1.18 15.40
C PHE A 26 0.91 2.04 14.21
N ARG A 27 1.67 2.03 13.11
CA ARG A 27 1.33 2.80 11.89
C ARG A 27 0.13 2.22 11.16
N GLY A 28 0.07 0.89 11.00
CA GLY A 28 -1.08 0.21 10.40
C GLY A 28 -2.34 0.32 11.28
N VAL A 29 -2.21 0.07 12.59
CA VAL A 29 -3.32 0.13 13.54
C VAL A 29 -3.88 1.55 13.66
N TYR A 30 -3.02 2.58 13.66
CA TYR A 30 -3.46 3.97 13.67
C TYR A 30 -4.31 4.32 12.44
N LEU A 31 -3.87 3.91 11.24
CA LEU A 31 -4.63 4.13 10.01
C LEU A 31 -6.02 3.49 10.11
N VAL A 32 -6.09 2.22 10.54
CA VAL A 32 -7.36 1.49 10.71
C VAL A 32 -8.24 2.15 11.75
N LEU A 33 -7.69 2.58 12.89
CA LEU A 33 -8.44 3.31 13.91
C LEU A 33 -9.00 4.63 13.39
N CYS A 34 -8.22 5.40 12.63
CA CYS A 34 -8.70 6.61 11.99
C CYS A 34 -9.85 6.32 11.02
N ILE A 35 -9.75 5.29 10.18
CA ILE A 35 -10.81 4.87 9.27
C ILE A 35 -12.07 4.49 10.05
N VAL A 36 -11.95 3.66 11.10
CA VAL A 36 -13.09 3.25 11.93
C VAL A 36 -13.74 4.43 12.63
N LEU A 37 -12.96 5.36 13.16
CA LEU A 37 -13.49 6.59 13.80
C LEU A 37 -14.21 7.48 12.79
N LEU A 38 -13.70 7.60 11.56
CA LEU A 38 -14.38 8.33 10.50
C LEU A 38 -15.71 7.65 10.14
N LEU A 39 -15.71 6.34 9.91
CA LEU A 39 -16.92 5.59 9.59
C LEU A 39 -17.95 5.63 10.71
N MET A 40 -17.51 5.45 11.96
CA MET A 40 -18.40 5.53 13.13
C MET A 40 -18.91 6.96 13.34
N GLY A 41 -18.08 7.98 13.12
CA GLY A 41 -18.47 9.38 13.16
C GLY A 41 -19.55 9.69 12.13
N THR A 42 -19.36 9.26 10.88
CA THR A 42 -20.39 9.39 9.84
C THR A 42 -21.66 8.64 10.19
N TRP A 43 -21.55 7.42 10.72
CA TRP A 43 -22.70 6.62 11.16
C TRP A 43 -23.49 7.31 12.27
N MET A 44 -22.82 7.83 13.30
CA MET A 44 -23.48 8.54 14.40
C MET A 44 -24.17 9.81 13.89
N ILE A 45 -23.49 10.63 13.09
CA ILE A 45 -24.09 11.87 12.57
C ILE A 45 -25.31 11.55 11.70
N TYR A 46 -25.24 10.50 10.89
CA TYR A 46 -26.30 10.11 9.98
C TYR A 46 -27.53 9.50 10.69
N PHE A 47 -27.34 8.51 11.56
CA PHE A 47 -28.45 7.79 12.21
C PHE A 47 -29.01 8.51 13.44
N ASP A 48 -28.18 9.23 14.20
CA ASP A 48 -28.60 9.88 15.44
C ASP A 48 -29.40 11.18 15.17
N ASN A 49 -29.30 11.71 13.94
CA ASN A 49 -30.04 12.89 13.53
C ASN A 49 -31.43 12.57 12.97
N HIS A 50 -31.94 11.34 13.15
CA HIS A 50 -33.26 10.96 12.67
C HIS A 50 -34.32 11.84 13.36
N PRO A 51 -35.18 12.51 12.60
CA PRO A 51 -36.10 13.48 13.18
C PRO A 51 -37.34 12.77 13.76
N HIS A 52 -37.59 12.96 15.05
CA HIS A 52 -38.60 12.24 15.84
C HIS A 52 -40.01 12.86 15.80
N GLY A 53 -40.36 13.60 14.73
CA GLY A 53 -41.61 14.38 14.62
C GLY A 53 -42.36 14.20 13.30
N HIS A 54 -43.60 14.70 13.23
CA HIS A 54 -44.45 14.64 12.02
C HIS A 54 -43.80 15.37 10.83
N PHE A 55 -43.37 14.62 9.81
CA PHE A 55 -42.83 15.18 8.57
C PHE A 55 -43.93 15.67 7.64
N GLY A 56 -43.80 16.90 7.15
CA GLY A 56 -44.53 17.34 5.98
C GLY A 56 -44.05 16.60 4.73
N THR A 57 -44.96 16.28 3.81
CA THR A 57 -44.71 15.51 2.57
C THR A 57 -43.58 16.08 1.71
N ILE A 58 -43.39 17.40 1.65
CA ILE A 58 -42.31 18.04 0.87
C ILE A 58 -40.93 17.78 1.51
N LYS A 59 -40.81 17.90 2.83
CA LYS A 59 -39.56 17.64 3.54
C LYS A 59 -39.16 16.17 3.43
N GLN A 60 -40.15 15.27 3.43
CA GLN A 60 -39.94 13.83 3.23
C GLN A 60 -39.42 13.50 1.83
N GLN A 61 -39.92 14.16 0.79
CA GLN A 61 -39.43 13.97 -0.58
C GLN A 61 -37.98 14.47 -0.75
N ILE A 62 -37.66 15.66 -0.22
CA ILE A 62 -36.28 16.19 -0.24
C ILE A 62 -35.33 15.26 0.53
N TRP A 63 -35.75 14.78 1.70
CA TRP A 63 -34.97 13.83 2.49
C TRP A 63 -34.72 12.53 1.71
N SER A 64 -35.75 11.96 1.08
CA SER A 64 -35.60 10.75 0.28
C SER A 64 -34.65 10.92 -0.93
N ALA A 65 -34.67 12.10 -1.56
CA ALA A 65 -33.79 12.41 -2.69
C ALA A 65 -32.32 12.60 -2.27
N LEU A 66 -32.07 13.17 -1.09
CA LEU A 66 -30.74 13.39 -0.54
C LEU A 66 -30.13 12.14 0.13
N HIS A 67 -30.98 11.28 0.67
CA HIS A 67 -30.59 10.05 1.35
C HIS A 67 -29.81 9.10 0.44
N PHE A 68 -30.17 9.02 -0.85
CA PHE A 68 -29.50 8.16 -1.81
C PHE A 68 -28.05 8.59 -2.12
N PRO A 69 -27.77 9.87 -2.45
CA PRO A 69 -26.40 10.39 -2.56
C PRO A 69 -25.55 10.21 -1.29
N ILE A 70 -26.16 10.30 -0.09
CA ILE A 70 -25.43 10.08 1.17
C ILE A 70 -24.94 8.63 1.28
N HIS A 71 -25.81 7.64 0.97
CA HIS A 71 -25.40 6.24 0.95
C HIS A 71 -24.28 5.97 -0.05
N LEU A 72 -24.36 6.55 -1.25
CA LEU A 72 -23.29 6.45 -2.24
C LEU A 72 -21.98 7.06 -1.73
N ALA A 73 -22.03 8.20 -1.04
CA ALA A 73 -20.85 8.83 -0.47
C ALA A 73 -20.24 8.02 0.70
N ILE A 74 -21.06 7.35 1.51
CA ILE A 74 -20.59 6.41 2.55
C ILE A 74 -19.89 5.21 1.91
N VAL A 75 -20.50 4.60 0.89
CA VAL A 75 -19.86 3.49 0.16
C VAL A 75 -18.54 3.93 -0.45
N GLY A 76 -18.50 5.09 -1.11
CA GLY A 76 -17.28 5.66 -1.67
C GLY A 76 -16.20 5.95 -0.62
N LEU A 77 -16.59 6.36 0.59
CA LEU A 77 -15.66 6.56 1.71
C LEU A 77 -15.05 5.23 2.18
N VAL A 78 -15.86 4.17 2.30
CA VAL A 78 -15.40 2.83 2.70
C VAL A 78 -14.48 2.22 1.63
N GLU A 79 -14.89 2.26 0.36
CA GLU A 79 -14.10 1.75 -0.76
C GLU A 79 -12.78 2.52 -0.92
N GLY A 80 -12.84 3.86 -0.84
CA GLY A 80 -11.65 4.71 -0.86
C GLY A 80 -10.69 4.41 0.29
N ALA A 81 -11.21 4.19 1.51
CA ALA A 81 -10.39 3.83 2.67
C ALA A 81 -9.68 2.48 2.48
N GLN A 82 -10.34 1.48 1.89
CA GLN A 82 -9.72 0.21 1.54
C GLN A 82 -8.57 0.39 0.56
N GLN A 83 -8.78 1.19 -0.49
CA GLN A 83 -7.75 1.46 -1.50
C GLN A 83 -6.56 2.26 -0.94
N VAL A 84 -6.79 3.21 -0.03
CA VAL A 84 -5.71 3.93 0.67
C VAL A 84 -4.89 2.99 1.57
N ALA A 85 -5.54 2.07 2.28
CA ALA A 85 -4.85 1.07 3.09
C ALA A 85 -4.01 0.12 2.23
N LEU A 86 -4.56 -0.32 1.08
CA LEU A 86 -3.87 -1.15 0.11
C LEU A 86 -2.64 -0.46 -0.49
N ALA A 87 -2.78 0.79 -0.92
CA ALA A 87 -1.70 1.61 -1.46
C ALA A 87 -0.53 1.74 -0.47
N ARG A 88 -0.86 1.97 0.82
CA ARG A 88 0.15 2.01 1.88
C ARG A 88 0.90 0.68 2.01
N TYR A 89 0.16 -0.42 2.10
CA TYR A 89 0.75 -1.75 2.25
C TYR A 89 1.72 -2.06 1.09
N MET A 90 1.29 -1.75 -0.13
CA MET A 90 2.13 -1.92 -1.31
C MET A 90 3.38 -1.05 -1.30
N ALA A 91 3.24 0.23 -0.97
CA ALA A 91 4.38 1.14 -0.90
C ALA A 91 5.42 0.63 0.11
N GLU A 92 4.98 0.11 1.26
CA GLU A 92 5.90 -0.48 2.25
C GLU A 92 6.64 -1.71 1.70
N ASP A 93 5.96 -2.60 0.99
CA ASP A 93 6.59 -3.78 0.38
C ASP A 93 7.56 -3.38 -0.75
N MET A 94 7.20 -2.40 -1.58
CA MET A 94 8.07 -1.85 -2.62
C MET A 94 9.33 -1.21 -2.03
N PHE A 95 9.21 -0.37 -0.99
CA PHE A 95 10.36 0.24 -0.33
C PHE A 95 11.27 -0.80 0.34
N LYS A 96 10.68 -1.86 0.91
CA LYS A 96 11.46 -2.98 1.48
C LYS A 96 12.23 -3.70 0.38
N LEU A 97 11.58 -3.96 -0.76
CA LEU A 97 12.20 -4.61 -1.92
C LEU A 97 13.35 -3.77 -2.50
N GLU A 98 13.11 -2.47 -2.77
CA GLU A 98 14.12 -1.54 -3.25
C GLU A 98 15.35 -1.54 -2.34
N LYS A 99 15.12 -1.43 -1.02
CA LYS A 99 16.21 -1.41 -0.05
C LYS A 99 17.02 -2.70 -0.07
N LEU A 100 16.40 -3.86 -0.27
CA LEU A 100 17.10 -5.13 -0.39
C LEU A 100 17.96 -5.17 -1.65
N PHE A 101 17.42 -4.74 -2.80
CA PHE A 101 18.16 -4.70 -4.06
C PHE A 101 19.37 -3.76 -3.99
N VAL A 102 19.15 -2.53 -3.51
CA VAL A 102 20.21 -1.53 -3.29
C VAL A 102 21.26 -2.04 -2.30
N GLN A 103 20.84 -2.71 -1.23
CA GLN A 103 21.76 -3.29 -0.25
C GLN A 103 22.59 -4.43 -0.84
N TYR A 104 21.95 -5.38 -1.52
CA TYR A 104 22.62 -6.53 -2.13
C TYR A 104 23.64 -6.09 -3.17
N CYS A 105 23.34 -5.04 -3.93
CA CYS A 105 24.21 -4.57 -4.99
C CYS A 105 25.33 -3.65 -4.47
N PHE A 106 25.00 -2.54 -3.82
CA PHE A 106 25.99 -1.49 -3.51
C PHE A 106 26.67 -1.63 -2.15
N LYS A 107 26.15 -2.44 -1.23
CA LYS A 107 26.75 -2.61 0.11
C LYS A 107 27.39 -3.97 0.27
N ASP A 108 26.63 -5.00 -0.08
CA ASP A 108 27.05 -6.38 0.12
C ASP A 108 27.83 -6.91 -1.09
N HIS A 109 27.74 -6.24 -2.25
CA HIS A 109 28.42 -6.59 -3.50
C HIS A 109 28.23 -8.06 -3.90
N PHE A 110 27.01 -8.58 -3.70
CA PHE A 110 26.68 -9.96 -4.09
C PHE A 110 26.64 -10.08 -5.61
N ASP A 111 27.16 -11.18 -6.14
CA ASP A 111 27.20 -11.43 -7.59
C ASP A 111 26.90 -12.89 -7.93
N GLY A 112 26.48 -13.13 -9.17
CA GLY A 112 26.17 -14.46 -9.70
C GLY A 112 25.18 -15.27 -8.86
N ALA A 113 25.60 -16.47 -8.44
CA ALA A 113 24.74 -17.43 -7.73
C ALA A 113 24.28 -16.93 -6.35
N GLU A 114 25.13 -16.19 -5.62
CA GLU A 114 24.78 -15.68 -4.29
C GLU A 114 23.71 -14.58 -4.39
N LEU A 115 23.86 -13.66 -5.35
CA LEU A 115 22.86 -12.63 -5.64
C LEU A 115 21.51 -13.27 -6.02
N THR A 116 21.55 -14.26 -6.91
CA THR A 116 20.37 -15.00 -7.38
C THR A 116 19.60 -15.65 -6.22
N GLU A 117 20.30 -16.33 -5.32
CA GLU A 117 19.67 -16.98 -4.16
C GLU A 117 18.98 -15.96 -3.23
N LYS A 118 19.65 -14.84 -2.94
CA LYS A 118 19.10 -13.77 -2.09
C LYS A 118 17.91 -13.07 -2.73
N LEU A 119 17.96 -12.80 -4.03
CA LEU A 119 16.86 -12.21 -4.79
C LEU A 119 15.66 -13.15 -4.84
N ALA A 120 15.89 -14.42 -5.21
CA ALA A 120 14.82 -15.42 -5.24
C ALA A 120 14.16 -15.59 -3.87
N THR A 121 14.94 -15.59 -2.78
CA THR A 121 14.40 -15.66 -1.42
C THR A 121 13.55 -14.43 -1.08
N SER A 122 14.03 -13.23 -1.43
CA SER A 122 13.33 -11.97 -1.15
C SER A 122 12.03 -11.84 -1.94
N ILE A 123 12.05 -12.26 -3.20
CA ILE A 123 10.86 -12.24 -4.08
C ILE A 123 9.85 -13.30 -3.64
N ASN A 124 10.30 -14.51 -3.27
CA ASN A 124 9.41 -15.54 -2.74
C ASN A 124 8.73 -15.14 -1.42
N TYR A 125 9.40 -14.32 -0.59
CA TYR A 125 8.81 -13.79 0.64
C TYR A 125 7.57 -12.93 0.39
N LEU A 126 7.49 -12.25 -0.76
CA LEU A 126 6.31 -11.46 -1.15
C LEU A 126 5.08 -12.34 -1.42
N GLY A 127 5.25 -13.66 -1.60
CA GLY A 127 4.14 -14.58 -1.76
C GLY A 127 3.35 -14.40 -3.05
N LEU A 128 4.01 -13.94 -4.12
CA LEU A 128 3.40 -13.71 -5.45
C LEU A 128 2.73 -14.96 -6.03
N GLY A 129 3.18 -16.17 -5.67
CA GLY A 129 2.54 -17.43 -6.07
C GLY A 129 1.18 -17.72 -5.42
N LYS A 130 0.75 -16.93 -4.44
CA LYS A 130 -0.54 -17.14 -3.74
C LYS A 130 -1.73 -16.49 -4.43
N LYS A 131 -1.49 -15.62 -5.42
CA LYS A 131 -2.53 -14.85 -6.11
C LYS A 131 -2.52 -15.20 -7.58
N VAL A 132 -3.69 -15.53 -8.14
CA VAL A 132 -3.83 -15.98 -9.53
C VAL A 132 -3.37 -14.90 -10.51
N GLN A 133 -3.62 -13.64 -10.20
CA GLN A 133 -3.29 -12.48 -11.03
C GLN A 133 -1.79 -12.31 -11.21
N SER A 134 -0.98 -12.56 -10.18
CA SER A 134 0.47 -12.44 -10.25
C SER A 134 1.18 -13.66 -10.82
N LEU A 135 0.47 -14.79 -11.05
CA LEU A 135 1.08 -15.99 -11.62
C LEU A 135 1.66 -15.75 -13.02
N ILE A 136 1.05 -14.85 -13.80
CA ILE A 136 1.49 -14.54 -15.16
C ILE A 136 2.89 -13.90 -15.21
N PHE A 137 3.32 -13.28 -14.10
CA PHE A 137 4.62 -12.62 -13.99
C PHE A 137 5.70 -13.55 -13.41
N LEU A 138 5.34 -14.71 -12.86
CA LEU A 138 6.31 -15.57 -12.18
C LEU A 138 7.34 -16.15 -13.15
N ASP A 139 6.91 -16.56 -14.34
CA ASP A 139 7.80 -17.10 -15.36
C ASP A 139 8.79 -16.03 -15.83
N GLU A 140 8.31 -14.80 -16.00
CA GLU A 140 9.12 -13.65 -16.39
C GLU A 140 10.15 -13.29 -15.30
N ILE A 141 9.70 -13.19 -14.05
CA ILE A 141 10.57 -12.93 -12.90
C ILE A 141 11.64 -14.03 -12.76
N GLN A 142 11.29 -15.29 -12.92
CA GLN A 142 12.26 -16.40 -12.86
C GLN A 142 13.29 -16.32 -13.99
N ARG A 143 12.84 -15.92 -15.19
CA ARG A 143 13.72 -15.67 -16.34
C ARG A 143 14.71 -14.55 -16.06
N GLU A 144 14.24 -13.42 -15.54
CA GLU A 144 15.10 -12.28 -15.19
C GLU A 144 16.08 -12.62 -14.06
N ILE A 145 15.66 -13.38 -13.04
CA ILE A 145 16.56 -13.90 -12.00
C ILE A 145 17.67 -14.76 -12.63
N TYR A 146 17.34 -15.61 -13.60
CA TYR A 146 18.32 -16.44 -14.29
C TYR A 146 19.31 -15.60 -15.12
N LEU A 147 18.82 -14.56 -15.82
CA LEU A 147 19.67 -13.65 -16.60
C LEU A 147 20.65 -12.89 -15.70
N VAL A 148 20.16 -12.35 -14.58
CA VAL A 148 20.99 -11.68 -13.56
C VAL A 148 22.04 -12.63 -13.00
N GLY A 149 21.69 -13.89 -12.72
CA GLY A 149 22.63 -14.89 -12.20
C GLY A 149 23.69 -15.35 -13.19
N ASN A 150 23.42 -15.27 -14.49
CA ASN A 150 24.36 -15.67 -15.54
C ASN A 150 25.31 -14.53 -15.94
N ALA A 151 24.92 -13.28 -15.70
CA ALA A 151 25.78 -12.13 -15.87
C ALA A 151 26.77 -12.04 -14.70
N THR A 152 27.99 -11.59 -15.00
CA THR A 152 29.08 -11.44 -14.02
C THR A 152 29.46 -9.98 -13.90
N GLY A 153 29.70 -9.50 -12.68
CA GLY A 153 30.14 -8.15 -12.40
C GLY A 153 29.00 -7.13 -12.34
N ILE A 154 27.74 -7.55 -12.24
CA ILE A 154 26.58 -6.64 -12.15
C ILE A 154 26.71 -5.72 -10.93
N CYS A 155 27.07 -6.28 -9.78
CA CYS A 155 27.21 -5.55 -8.53
C CYS A 155 28.68 -5.46 -8.06
N GLY A 156 29.59 -5.32 -9.04
CA GLY A 156 31.03 -5.21 -8.78
C GLY A 156 31.38 -4.04 -7.84
N PRO A 157 32.60 -4.05 -7.26
CA PRO A 157 33.04 -3.02 -6.31
C PRO A 157 33.12 -1.61 -6.91
N ASP A 158 33.19 -1.51 -8.24
CA ASP A 158 33.23 -0.26 -8.98
C ASP A 158 31.84 0.35 -9.19
N VAL A 159 30.78 -0.43 -8.93
CA VAL A 159 29.39 0.00 -9.10
C VAL A 159 28.91 0.61 -7.79
N THR A 160 28.65 1.92 -7.80
CA THR A 160 28.19 2.66 -6.63
C THR A 160 26.88 3.37 -6.92
N GLY A 161 25.94 3.28 -6.00
CA GLY A 161 24.66 3.99 -6.06
C GLY A 161 23.99 4.02 -4.70
N SER A 162 22.85 4.71 -4.62
CA SER A 162 22.10 4.84 -3.36
C SER A 162 20.59 4.65 -3.50
N ALA A 163 20.08 4.60 -4.73
CA ALA A 163 18.67 4.45 -5.05
C ALA A 163 18.46 3.35 -6.12
N ALA A 164 17.21 2.89 -6.27
CA ALA A 164 16.85 1.90 -7.31
C ALA A 164 17.24 2.36 -8.73
N VAL A 165 17.14 3.66 -9.03
CA VAL A 165 17.49 4.22 -10.35
C VAL A 165 18.97 4.09 -10.71
N ASP A 166 19.83 3.90 -9.70
CA ASP A 166 21.27 3.72 -9.91
C ASP A 166 21.63 2.24 -10.19
N LEU A 167 20.65 1.32 -10.08
CA LEU A 167 20.88 -0.10 -10.29
C LEU A 167 21.22 -0.39 -11.76
N PRO A 168 22.06 -1.40 -12.03
CA PRO A 168 22.28 -1.91 -13.37
C PRO A 168 20.96 -2.30 -14.05
N ASP A 169 20.89 -2.13 -15.37
CA ASP A 169 19.65 -2.29 -16.15
C ASP A 169 18.99 -3.66 -15.96
N GLU A 170 19.78 -4.73 -15.84
CA GLU A 170 19.26 -6.09 -15.60
C GLU A 170 18.56 -6.19 -14.24
N LEU A 171 19.15 -5.58 -13.21
CA LEU A 171 18.60 -5.62 -11.86
C LEU A 171 17.43 -4.63 -11.70
N LEU A 172 17.48 -3.51 -12.41
CA LEU A 172 16.38 -2.55 -12.49
C LEU A 172 15.16 -3.17 -13.19
N THR A 173 15.38 -3.93 -14.29
CA THR A 173 14.32 -4.65 -15.00
C THR A 173 13.65 -5.68 -14.09
N LEU A 174 14.45 -6.52 -13.41
CA LEU A 174 13.92 -7.47 -12.43
C LEU A 174 13.13 -6.78 -11.30
N PHE A 175 13.61 -5.64 -10.82
CA PHE A 175 12.92 -4.86 -9.80
C PHE A 175 11.56 -4.37 -10.31
N MET A 176 11.51 -3.78 -11.52
CA MET A 176 10.28 -3.26 -12.12
C MET A 176 9.25 -4.37 -12.38
N GLU A 177 9.68 -5.53 -12.91
CA GLU A 177 8.80 -6.69 -13.11
C GLU A 177 8.25 -7.24 -11.78
N THR A 178 9.09 -7.27 -10.74
CA THR A 178 8.65 -7.69 -9.40
C THR A 178 7.61 -6.72 -8.82
N VAL A 179 7.80 -5.41 -9.01
CA VAL A 179 6.84 -4.39 -8.58
C VAL A 179 5.54 -4.48 -9.37
N ALA A 180 5.61 -4.74 -10.69
CA ALA A 180 4.44 -4.96 -11.54
C ALA A 180 3.64 -6.18 -11.07
N ALA A 181 4.31 -7.28 -10.77
CA ALA A 181 3.70 -8.49 -10.23
C ALA A 181 3.07 -8.25 -8.85
N LEU A 182 3.72 -7.46 -7.99
CA LEU A 182 3.19 -7.08 -6.68
C LEU A 182 1.90 -6.24 -6.83
N TYR A 183 1.89 -5.27 -7.73
CA TYR A 183 0.71 -4.45 -8.02
C TYR A 183 -0.45 -5.32 -8.55
N SER A 184 -0.15 -6.25 -9.46
CA SER A 184 -1.13 -7.20 -10.01
C SER A 184 -1.67 -8.17 -8.96
N ALA A 185 -0.82 -8.62 -8.02
CA ALA A 185 -1.23 -9.49 -6.91
C ALA A 185 -2.30 -8.85 -6.01
N LEU A 186 -2.39 -7.51 -6.00
CA LEU A 186 -3.38 -6.73 -5.26
C LEU A 186 -4.67 -6.49 -6.06
N GLY A 187 -4.78 -7.03 -7.27
CA GLY A 187 -5.97 -6.93 -8.12
C GLY A 187 -6.02 -5.67 -8.98
N LEU A 188 -4.92 -4.94 -9.10
CA LEU A 188 -4.82 -3.76 -9.93
C LEU A 188 -4.18 -4.13 -11.27
N SER A 189 -4.85 -3.85 -12.38
CA SER A 189 -4.34 -4.11 -13.73
C SER A 189 -3.40 -2.98 -14.17
N ILE A 190 -2.24 -3.32 -14.72
CA ILE A 190 -1.32 -2.37 -15.35
C ILE A 190 -1.47 -2.51 -16.87
N PRO A 191 -1.62 -1.41 -17.63
CA PRO A 191 -1.47 -1.42 -19.08
C PRO A 191 -0.07 -1.94 -19.47
N ILE A 192 0.02 -2.71 -20.55
CA ILE A 192 1.28 -3.35 -20.99
C ILE A 192 2.24 -2.31 -21.61
N ASP A 193 1.73 -1.15 -22.02
CA ASP A 193 2.43 -0.11 -22.76
C ASP A 193 2.78 1.13 -21.92
N GLU A 194 2.43 1.15 -20.63
CA GLU A 194 2.69 2.28 -19.73
C GLU A 194 3.68 1.91 -18.62
N ASP A 195 4.42 2.91 -18.14
CA ASP A 195 5.34 2.73 -17.01
C ASP A 195 4.56 2.37 -15.74
N VAL A 196 4.93 1.25 -15.13
CA VAL A 196 4.31 0.67 -13.93
C VAL A 196 4.24 1.69 -12.78
N ILE A 197 5.31 2.46 -12.60
CA ILE A 197 5.46 3.40 -11.50
C ILE A 197 4.57 4.62 -11.73
N ASP A 198 4.53 5.14 -12.96
CA ASP A 198 3.64 6.26 -13.32
C ASP A 198 2.17 5.89 -13.16
N VAL A 199 1.76 4.72 -13.67
CA VAL A 199 0.40 4.19 -13.54
C VAL A 199 0.01 4.04 -12.08
N MET A 200 0.91 3.51 -11.25
CA MET A 200 0.70 3.34 -9.82
C MET A 200 0.49 4.69 -9.12
N PHE A 201 1.34 5.68 -9.40
CA PHE A 201 1.21 7.00 -8.79
C PHE A 201 -0.06 7.74 -9.21
N GLU A 202 -0.42 7.70 -10.50
CA GLU A 202 -1.67 8.31 -10.98
C GLU A 202 -2.91 7.62 -10.39
N SER A 203 -2.88 6.29 -10.29
CA SER A 203 -3.94 5.51 -9.63
C SER A 203 -4.11 5.95 -8.19
N TRP A 204 -3.03 6.05 -7.40
CA TRP A 204 -3.12 6.48 -5.99
C TRP A 204 -3.55 7.94 -5.84
N LYS A 205 -3.10 8.85 -6.70
CA LYS A 205 -3.58 10.24 -6.71
C LYS A 205 -5.08 10.31 -6.99
N LEU A 206 -5.59 9.46 -7.88
CA LEU A 206 -7.01 9.38 -8.18
C LEU A 206 -7.80 8.92 -6.95
N VAL A 207 -7.40 7.81 -6.34
CA VAL A 207 -8.01 7.28 -5.11
C VAL A 207 -8.03 8.32 -4.00
N TYR A 208 -6.89 8.98 -3.77
CA TYR A 208 -6.76 10.01 -2.74
C TYR A 208 -7.73 11.17 -2.98
N ARG A 209 -7.81 11.68 -4.21
CA ARG A 209 -8.76 12.75 -4.58
C ARG A 209 -10.20 12.32 -4.37
N TYR A 210 -10.57 11.10 -4.76
CA TYR A 210 -11.93 10.57 -4.57
C TYR A 210 -12.29 10.45 -3.09
N PHE A 211 -11.40 9.89 -2.27
CA PHE A 211 -11.62 9.74 -0.83
C PHE A 211 -11.92 11.08 -0.15
N TRP A 212 -11.09 12.10 -0.42
CA TRP A 212 -11.29 13.43 0.17
C TRP A 212 -12.50 14.16 -0.39
N ALA A 213 -12.80 13.99 -1.68
CA ALA A 213 -14.01 14.57 -2.28
C ALA A 213 -15.29 13.97 -1.66
N ALA A 214 -15.36 12.66 -1.47
CA ALA A 214 -16.48 11.98 -0.81
C ALA A 214 -16.62 12.42 0.66
N PHE A 215 -15.49 12.53 1.38
CA PHE A 215 -15.49 13.00 2.76
C PHE A 215 -16.01 14.45 2.88
N LEU A 216 -15.51 15.36 2.04
CA LEU A 216 -15.97 16.76 2.03
C LEU A 216 -17.45 16.88 1.65
N MET A 217 -17.92 16.07 0.71
CA MET A 217 -19.34 16.02 0.34
C MET A 217 -20.20 15.61 1.53
N LEU A 218 -19.84 14.54 2.23
CA LEU A 218 -20.54 14.08 3.44
C LEU A 218 -20.58 15.20 4.49
N ILE A 219 -19.43 15.78 4.85
CA ILE A 219 -19.38 16.87 5.84
C ILE A 219 -20.25 18.06 5.40
N SER A 220 -20.24 18.43 4.12
CA SER A 220 -21.02 19.57 3.62
C SER A 220 -22.54 19.36 3.72
N ILE A 221 -22.99 18.13 3.46
CA ILE A 221 -24.41 17.75 3.54
C ILE A 221 -24.85 17.74 5.00
N GLU A 222 -24.04 17.15 5.88
CA GLU A 222 -24.34 17.04 7.31
C GLU A 222 -24.35 18.41 8.01
N VAL A 223 -23.37 19.27 7.72
CA VAL A 223 -23.32 20.64 8.27
C VAL A 223 -24.55 21.43 7.85
N ARG A 224 -24.94 21.36 6.58
CA ARG A 224 -26.13 22.07 6.08
C ARG A 224 -27.43 21.55 6.71
N TRP A 225 -27.49 20.26 6.98
CA TRP A 225 -28.61 19.65 7.69
C TRP A 225 -28.68 20.09 9.15
N LEU A 226 -27.53 20.15 9.84
CA LEU A 226 -27.44 20.63 11.21
C LEU A 226 -27.82 22.11 11.33
N THR A 227 -27.34 22.98 10.44
CA THR A 227 -27.71 24.40 10.45
C THR A 227 -29.20 24.61 10.20
N ALA A 228 -29.78 23.86 9.26
CA ALA A 228 -31.22 23.93 8.98
C ALA A 228 -32.10 23.47 10.16
N LYS A 229 -31.57 22.60 11.03
CA LYS A 229 -32.24 22.14 12.26
C LYS A 229 -32.13 23.15 13.41
N ILE A 230 -31.04 23.93 13.49
CA ILE A 230 -30.86 24.98 14.50
C ILE A 230 -31.76 26.19 14.21
N GLU A 231 -32.04 26.47 12.94
CA GLU A 231 -32.89 27.60 12.52
C GLU A 231 -34.40 27.33 12.62
N SER A 232 -34.83 26.08 12.87
CA SER A 232 -36.23 25.66 12.95
C SER A 232 -36.69 25.40 14.39
#